data_AF-A0A7S2GY31-F1
#
_entry.id   AF-A0A7S2GY31-F1
#
_cell.length_a   1.000
_cell.length_b   1.000
_cell.length_c   1.000
_cell.angle_alpha   90.00
_cell.angle_beta   90.00
_cell.angle_gamma   90.00
#
_symmetry.space_group_name_H-M   'P 1'
#
loop_
_entity.id
_entity.type
_entity.pdbx_description
1 polymer ?
#
loop_
_entity_poly.entity_id
_entity_poly.type
_entity_poly.pdbx_seq_one_letter_code
_entity_poly.pdbx_strand_id
1 'polypeptide(L)'
;ALGASHIATTSTDEGLCKALGANQVINYREEDVGEVLKGGNFDVVFDTVGGLAYWMSARKIISSSGQFMTITGDGGWMGNVMCTAVWRKFKSVFGGTSYQIFLTKNGQADLDILTKHAEDGNLKATVDGSAYKFTDEDIKDMLTKLMSGRTKGKLVMTM
;
A
#
# COMPACT_ATOMS: atom_id res chain seq x y z
N ALA A 1 -9.63 9.63 10.16
CA ALA A 1 -8.64 8.61 10.54
C ALA A 1 -9.26 7.68 11.58
N LEU A 2 -9.12 6.36 11.44
CA LEU A 2 -9.68 5.36 12.36
C LEU A 2 -8.89 5.25 13.69
N GLY A 3 -8.38 6.37 14.20
CA GLY A 3 -7.65 6.44 15.48
C GLY A 3 -6.13 6.29 15.41
N ALA A 4 -5.52 6.20 14.22
CA ALA A 4 -4.06 6.25 14.09
C ALA A 4 -3.53 7.63 14.56
N SER A 5 -2.54 7.64 15.45
CA SER A 5 -1.93 8.86 16.00
C SER A 5 -1.00 9.55 15.00
N HIS A 6 -0.37 8.79 14.11
CA HIS A 6 0.55 9.29 13.08
C HIS A 6 0.54 8.38 11.84
N ILE A 7 0.48 9.00 10.66
CA ILE A 7 0.47 8.33 9.35
C ILE A 7 1.63 8.88 8.52
N ALA A 8 2.63 8.03 8.27
CA ALA A 8 3.70 8.30 7.32
C ALA A 8 3.50 7.49 6.04
N THR A 9 3.78 8.07 4.88
CA THR A 9 3.67 7.38 3.58
C THR A 9 4.79 7.81 2.63
N THR A 10 5.00 7.04 1.57
CA THR A 10 6.05 7.28 0.57
C THR A 10 5.42 7.64 -0.77
N SER A 11 5.75 8.80 -1.32
CA SER A 11 5.19 9.27 -2.59
C SER A 11 6.02 10.41 -3.16
N THR A 12 5.99 10.59 -4.48
CA THR A 12 6.47 11.82 -5.13
C THR A 12 5.42 12.92 -5.17
N ASP A 13 4.19 12.64 -4.74
CA ASP A 13 3.07 13.60 -4.66
C ASP A 13 2.67 13.82 -3.20
N GLU A 14 3.37 14.74 -2.55
CA GLU A 14 3.11 15.12 -1.16
C GLU A 14 1.71 15.71 -0.97
N GLY A 15 1.28 16.57 -1.90
CA GLY A 15 0.00 17.28 -1.81
C GLY A 15 -1.19 16.32 -1.78
N LEU A 16 -1.19 15.32 -2.68
CA LEU A 16 -2.23 14.29 -2.70
C LEU A 16 -2.25 13.48 -1.39
N CYS A 17 -1.08 13.02 -0.94
CA CYS A 17 -1.00 12.22 0.29
C CYS A 17 -1.45 12.99 1.53
N LYS A 18 -1.06 14.26 1.67
CA LYS A 18 -1.52 15.13 2.77
C LYS A 18 -3.02 15.40 2.69
N ALA A 19 -3.56 15.64 1.49
CA ALA A 19 -5.01 15.81 1.29
C ALA A 19 -5.82 14.56 1.66
N LEU A 20 -5.20 13.37 1.64
CA LEU A 20 -5.80 12.10 2.08
C LEU A 20 -5.55 11.80 3.56
N GLY A 21 -4.86 12.68 4.29
CA GLY A 21 -4.68 12.58 5.74
C GLY A 21 -3.32 12.05 6.20
N ALA A 22 -2.31 11.97 5.32
CA ALA A 22 -0.94 11.67 5.76
C ALA A 22 -0.37 12.83 6.61
N ASN A 23 0.25 12.50 7.74
CA ASN A 23 0.97 13.46 8.58
C ASN A 23 2.36 13.78 8.01
N GLN A 24 3.03 12.76 7.48
CA GLN A 24 4.34 12.85 6.88
C GLN A 24 4.34 12.13 5.53
N VAL A 25 4.97 12.75 4.53
CA VAL A 25 5.17 12.14 3.21
C VAL A 25 6.65 12.18 2.91
N ILE A 26 7.23 11.05 2.54
CA ILE A 26 8.66 10.92 2.23
C ILE A 26 8.80 10.65 0.74
N ASN A 27 9.59 11.49 0.07
CA ASN A 27 9.92 11.25 -1.33
C ASN A 27 11.01 10.18 -1.42
N TYR A 28 10.60 8.96 -1.70
CA TYR A 28 11.48 7.79 -1.81
C TYR A 28 12.54 7.91 -2.92
N ARG A 29 12.45 8.90 -3.81
CA ARG A 29 13.47 9.18 -4.83
C ARG A 29 14.63 10.03 -4.31
N GLU A 30 14.42 10.71 -3.19
CA GLU A 30 15.36 11.68 -2.61
C GLU A 30 15.92 11.19 -1.28
N GLU A 31 15.14 10.40 -0.53
CA GLU A 31 15.48 10.01 0.84
C GLU A 31 15.31 8.49 1.08
N ASP A 32 16.14 7.92 1.97
CA ASP A 32 15.96 6.57 2.47
C ASP A 32 14.91 6.56 3.59
N VAL A 33 13.74 6.01 3.29
CA VAL A 33 12.58 5.93 4.20
C VAL A 33 12.93 5.26 5.53
N GLY A 34 13.77 4.23 5.50
CA GLY A 34 14.13 3.45 6.68
C GLY A 34 15.05 4.20 7.62
N GLU A 35 15.89 5.10 7.10
CA GLU A 35 16.71 5.99 7.92
C GLU A 35 15.91 7.21 8.40
N VAL A 36 15.08 7.81 7.56
CA VAL A 36 14.24 8.97 7.94
C VAL A 36 13.28 8.62 9.09
N LEU A 37 12.67 7.43 9.06
CA LEU A 37 11.69 6.98 10.06
C LEU A 37 12.29 6.07 11.14
N LYS A 38 13.62 5.97 11.20
CA LYS A 38 14.31 5.07 12.12
C LYS A 38 13.95 5.37 13.57
N GLY A 39 13.57 4.34 14.31
CA GLY A 39 13.13 4.50 15.71
C GLY A 39 11.73 5.10 15.85
N GLY A 40 10.97 5.28 14.76
CA GLY A 40 9.57 5.71 14.80
C GLY A 40 8.63 4.72 15.51
N ASN A 41 9.03 3.45 15.64
CA ASN A 41 8.31 2.39 16.35
C ASN A 41 6.85 2.25 15.90
N PHE A 42 6.63 2.18 14.59
CA PHE A 42 5.30 2.03 14.01
C PHE A 42 4.67 0.69 14.43
N ASP A 43 3.41 0.72 14.85
CA ASP A 43 2.65 -0.49 15.19
C ASP A 43 2.25 -1.29 13.94
N VAL A 44 2.08 -0.60 12.82
CA VAL A 44 1.69 -1.18 11.54
C VAL A 44 2.52 -0.60 10.41
N VAL A 45 3.06 -1.48 9.56
CA VAL A 45 3.61 -1.11 8.25
C VAL A 45 2.78 -1.84 7.20
N PHE A 46 2.11 -1.06 6.33
CA PHE A 46 1.33 -1.59 5.21
C PHE A 46 2.11 -1.44 3.91
N ASP A 47 2.54 -2.56 3.33
CA ASP A 47 3.40 -2.62 2.15
C ASP A 47 2.60 -2.96 0.89
N THR A 48 2.75 -2.10 -0.11
CA THR A 48 2.14 -2.23 -1.44
C THR A 48 3.18 -2.29 -2.55
N VAL A 49 4.47 -2.30 -2.22
CA VAL A 49 5.57 -2.30 -3.21
C VAL A 49 6.22 -3.68 -3.27
N GLY A 50 6.48 -4.29 -2.11
CA GLY A 50 7.11 -5.59 -2.01
C GLY A 50 8.62 -5.58 -2.27
N GLY A 51 9.28 -6.68 -1.93
CA GLY A 51 10.72 -6.85 -2.10
C GLY A 51 11.49 -6.89 -0.77
N LEU A 52 12.64 -7.57 -0.81
CA LEU A 52 13.52 -7.72 0.36
C LEU A 52 14.00 -6.36 0.90
N ALA A 53 14.29 -5.40 0.01
CA ALA A 53 14.74 -4.07 0.40
C ALA A 53 13.71 -3.35 1.28
N TYR A 54 12.44 -3.37 0.89
CA TYR A 54 11.36 -2.73 1.65
C TYR A 54 11.06 -3.46 2.95
N TRP A 55 11.15 -4.79 2.97
CA TRP A 55 11.09 -5.55 4.22
C TRP A 55 12.22 -5.17 5.18
N MET A 56 13.46 -5.06 4.69
CA MET A 56 14.59 -4.67 5.52
C MET A 56 14.50 -3.23 6.01
N SER A 57 13.99 -2.32 5.18
CA SER A 57 13.68 -0.94 5.57
C SER A 57 12.60 -0.90 6.67
N ALA A 58 11.51 -1.65 6.50
CA ALA A 58 10.43 -1.75 7.48
C ALA A 58 10.91 -2.24 8.85
N ARG A 59 11.85 -3.18 8.90
CA ARG A 59 12.45 -3.67 10.15
C ARG A 59 13.20 -2.61 10.95
N LYS A 60 13.60 -1.48 10.34
CA LYS A 60 14.25 -0.36 11.04
C LYS A 60 13.24 0.57 11.73
N ILE A 61 11.98 0.53 11.31
CA ILE A 61 10.96 1.53 11.68
C ILE A 61 9.81 0.93 12.48
N ILE A 62 9.53 -0.36 12.31
CA ILE A 62 8.45 -1.08 12.98
C ILE A 62 8.80 -1.42 14.42
N SER A 63 7.83 -1.35 15.32
CA SER A 63 8.01 -1.75 16.71
C SER A 63 8.21 -3.27 16.84
N SER A 64 8.75 -3.71 17.99
CA SER A 64 8.99 -5.13 18.26
C SER A 64 7.71 -5.96 18.30
N SER A 65 6.59 -5.36 18.73
CA SER A 65 5.23 -5.93 18.71
C SER A 65 4.44 -5.58 17.45
N GLY A 66 5.04 -4.85 16.52
CA GLY A 66 4.37 -4.32 15.34
C GLY A 66 4.09 -5.40 14.27
N GLN A 67 3.18 -5.04 13.36
CA GLN A 67 2.75 -5.89 12.26
C GLN A 67 3.15 -5.31 10.91
N PHE A 68 3.92 -6.08 10.15
CA PHE A 68 4.16 -5.83 8.74
C PHE A 68 3.12 -6.59 7.93
N MET A 69 2.25 -5.85 7.24
CA MET A 69 1.22 -6.38 6.38
C MET A 69 1.54 -6.04 4.93
N THR A 70 1.65 -7.04 4.07
CA THR A 70 1.91 -6.82 2.64
C THR A 70 0.79 -7.43 1.79
N ILE A 71 0.37 -6.71 0.75
CA ILE A 71 -0.52 -7.23 -0.31
C ILE A 71 0.28 -7.72 -1.52
N THR A 72 1.60 -7.57 -1.49
CA THR A 72 2.52 -7.97 -2.54
C THR A 72 3.49 -9.02 -2.01
N GLY A 73 4.37 -9.51 -2.88
CA GLY A 73 5.49 -10.36 -2.47
C GLY A 73 6.81 -9.76 -2.93
N ASP A 74 7.90 -10.52 -2.80
CA ASP A 74 9.27 -10.06 -3.03
C ASP A 74 9.67 -9.65 -4.48
N GLY A 75 8.73 -9.59 -5.43
CA GLY A 75 9.02 -9.32 -6.84
C GLY A 75 9.74 -10.50 -7.53
N GLY A 76 9.42 -10.74 -8.81
CA GLY A 76 9.92 -11.89 -9.59
C GLY A 76 8.84 -12.94 -9.89
N TRP A 77 9.22 -14.05 -10.55
CA TRP A 77 8.32 -15.16 -10.86
C TRP A 77 7.62 -15.62 -9.58
N MET A 78 6.29 -15.57 -9.60
CA MET A 78 5.33 -15.93 -8.54
C MET A 78 5.73 -17.13 -7.65
N GLY A 79 6.45 -18.12 -8.20
CA GLY A 79 6.91 -19.30 -7.46
C GLY A 79 8.00 -19.04 -6.41
N ASN A 80 9.01 -18.21 -6.70
CA ASN A 80 10.09 -17.92 -5.73
C ASN A 80 9.65 -16.94 -4.64
N VAL A 81 8.73 -16.05 -4.99
CA VAL A 81 8.19 -14.98 -4.13
C VAL A 81 7.34 -15.53 -2.99
N MET A 82 6.54 -16.57 -3.26
CA MET A 82 5.72 -17.23 -2.23
C MET A 82 6.61 -17.94 -1.19
N CYS A 83 7.70 -18.58 -1.61
CA CYS A 83 8.59 -19.32 -0.71
C CYS A 83 9.27 -18.40 0.32
N THR A 84 9.75 -17.22 -0.09
CA THR A 84 10.43 -16.27 0.80
C THR A 84 9.45 -15.59 1.77
N ALA A 85 8.27 -15.21 1.29
CA ALA A 85 7.24 -14.59 2.12
C ALA A 85 6.67 -15.60 3.16
N VAL A 86 6.46 -16.86 2.77
CA VAL A 86 6.07 -17.94 3.68
C VAL A 86 7.15 -18.22 4.71
N TRP A 87 8.42 -18.24 4.31
CA TRP A 87 9.55 -18.43 5.25
C TRP A 87 9.65 -17.29 6.27
N ARG A 88 9.42 -16.03 5.86
CA ARG A 88 9.38 -14.87 6.76
C ARG A 88 8.23 -14.97 7.76
N LYS A 89 7.04 -15.36 7.30
CA LYS A 89 5.90 -15.65 8.17
C LYS A 89 6.20 -16.78 9.15
N PHE A 90 6.87 -17.84 8.71
CA PHE A 90 7.28 -18.94 9.59
C PHE A 90 8.28 -18.44 10.65
N LYS A 91 9.27 -17.61 10.28
CA LYS A 91 10.20 -17.01 11.23
C LYS A 91 9.54 -16.09 12.25
N SER A 92 8.50 -15.31 11.89
CA SER A 92 7.85 -14.43 12.87
C SER A 92 7.12 -15.19 13.98
N VAL A 93 6.80 -16.48 13.78
CA VAL A 93 6.24 -17.36 14.83
C VAL A 93 7.26 -17.65 15.93
N PHE A 94 8.56 -17.59 15.65
CA PHE A 94 9.64 -17.85 16.63
C PHE A 94 10.13 -16.59 17.37
N GLY A 95 9.41 -15.47 17.24
CA GLY A 95 9.69 -14.20 17.91
C GLY A 95 10.15 -13.08 16.96
N GLY A 96 9.75 -11.85 17.28
CA GLY A 96 10.04 -10.63 16.49
C GLY A 96 8.81 -10.09 15.75
N THR A 97 9.05 -9.10 14.88
CA THR A 97 8.01 -8.42 14.08
C THR A 97 7.15 -9.42 13.29
N SER A 98 5.83 -9.32 13.43
CA SER A 98 4.88 -10.16 12.72
C SER A 98 4.89 -9.86 11.22
N TYR A 99 5.03 -10.88 10.38
CA TYR A 99 4.95 -10.76 8.92
C TYR A 99 3.67 -11.42 8.42
N GLN A 100 2.76 -10.64 7.84
CA GLN A 100 1.48 -11.12 7.32
C GLN A 100 1.30 -10.76 5.86
N ILE A 101 0.95 -11.77 5.06
CA ILE A 101 0.47 -11.57 3.70
C ILE A 101 -1.05 -11.36 3.82
N PHE A 102 -1.51 -10.17 3.46
CA PHE A 102 -2.93 -9.83 3.49
C PHE A 102 -3.58 -10.32 2.20
N LEU A 103 -4.23 -11.49 2.29
CA LEU A 103 -5.06 -12.04 1.22
C LEU A 103 -6.51 -11.68 1.49
N THR A 104 -7.10 -10.91 0.60
CA THR A 104 -8.51 -10.51 0.72
C THR A 104 -9.39 -11.73 0.48
N LYS A 105 -10.36 -11.97 1.36
CA LYS A 105 -11.52 -12.78 1.02
C LYS A 105 -12.62 -11.82 0.62
N ASN A 106 -13.24 -12.03 -0.53
CA ASN A 106 -14.38 -11.22 -0.94
C ASN A 106 -15.55 -11.53 0.00
N GLY A 107 -15.87 -10.59 0.89
CA GLY A 107 -16.95 -10.71 1.87
C GLY A 107 -17.89 -9.52 1.79
N GLN A 108 -19.20 -9.78 1.77
CA GLN A 108 -20.21 -8.73 1.70
C GLN A 108 -20.08 -7.74 2.86
N ALA A 109 -19.83 -8.22 4.07
CA ALA A 109 -19.70 -7.38 5.26
C ALA A 109 -18.59 -6.32 5.15
N ASP A 110 -17.44 -6.68 4.57
CA ASP A 110 -16.33 -5.72 4.38
C ASP A 110 -16.70 -4.66 3.33
N LEU A 111 -17.39 -5.07 2.26
CA LEU A 111 -17.88 -4.15 1.21
C LEU A 111 -18.97 -3.21 1.74
N ASP A 112 -19.84 -3.68 2.63
CA ASP A 112 -20.88 -2.86 3.26
C ASP A 112 -20.24 -1.77 4.14
N ILE A 113 -19.19 -2.12 4.89
CA ILE A 113 -18.40 -1.16 5.68
C ILE A 113 -17.78 -0.10 4.75
N LEU A 114 -17.14 -0.52 3.66
CA LEU A 114 -16.52 0.40 2.70
C LEU A 114 -17.56 1.32 2.03
N THR A 115 -18.71 0.77 1.64
CA THR A 115 -19.82 1.53 1.05
C THR A 115 -20.30 2.60 2.00
N LYS A 116 -20.58 2.23 3.26
CA LYS A 116 -21.00 3.18 4.28
C LYS A 116 -19.97 4.29 4.49
N HIS A 117 -18.69 3.95 4.58
CA HIS A 117 -17.65 4.98 4.72
C HIS A 117 -17.57 5.92 3.50
N ALA A 118 -17.82 5.42 2.29
CA ALA A 118 -17.87 6.25 1.09
C ALA A 118 -19.10 7.18 1.09
N GLU A 119 -20.27 6.66 1.44
CA GLU A 119 -21.53 7.43 1.55
C GLU A 119 -21.44 8.52 2.63
N ASP A 120 -20.85 8.20 3.78
CA ASP A 120 -20.64 9.14 4.88
C ASP A 120 -19.52 10.17 4.59
N GLY A 121 -18.85 10.08 3.43
CA GLY A 121 -17.73 10.96 3.05
C GLY A 121 -16.43 10.71 3.82
N ASN A 122 -16.37 9.65 4.63
CA ASN A 122 -15.21 9.25 5.42
C ASN A 122 -14.12 8.56 4.58
N LEU A 123 -14.49 8.03 3.42
CA LEU A 123 -13.59 7.42 2.43
C LEU A 123 -13.68 8.18 1.11
N LYS A 124 -12.58 8.80 0.70
CA LYS A 124 -12.48 9.47 -0.60
C LYS A 124 -11.87 8.54 -1.64
N ALA A 125 -12.69 8.04 -2.56
CA ALA A 125 -12.22 7.29 -3.73
C ALA A 125 -11.63 8.25 -4.78
N THR A 126 -10.31 8.45 -4.76
CA THR A 126 -9.62 9.29 -5.75
C THR A 126 -9.57 8.59 -7.10
N VAL A 127 -10.23 9.18 -8.10
CA VAL A 127 -10.17 8.75 -9.50
C VAL A 127 -9.11 9.58 -10.23
N ASP A 128 -8.29 8.91 -11.04
CA ASP A 128 -7.22 9.54 -11.79
C ASP A 128 -7.70 10.05 -13.16
N GLY A 129 -8.21 11.28 -13.17
CA GLY A 129 -8.73 11.96 -14.36
C GLY A 129 -10.20 11.63 -14.63
N SER A 130 -10.64 11.82 -15.88
CA SER A 130 -11.96 11.40 -16.33
C SER A 130 -12.02 9.89 -16.56
N ALA A 131 -13.22 9.33 -16.49
CA ALA A 131 -13.42 7.93 -16.87
C ALA A 131 -13.06 7.70 -18.34
N TYR A 132 -12.40 6.58 -18.60
CA TYR A 132 -12.13 6.07 -19.94
C TYR A 132 -13.40 5.42 -20.50
N LYS A 133 -13.61 5.49 -21.82
CA LYS A 133 -14.70 4.78 -22.48
C LYS A 133 -14.30 3.35 -22.79
N PHE A 134 -15.29 2.48 -22.97
CA PHE A 134 -15.06 1.11 -23.42
C PHE A 134 -14.80 1.06 -24.95
N THR A 135 -13.70 1.66 -25.40
CA THR A 135 -13.20 1.61 -26.79
C THR A 135 -11.76 1.10 -26.84
N ASP A 136 -11.34 0.57 -27.99
CA ASP A 136 -9.99 0.01 -28.16
C ASP A 136 -8.89 1.05 -27.90
N GLU A 137 -9.11 2.30 -28.30
CA GLU A 137 -8.17 3.40 -28.07
C GLU A 137 -8.04 3.73 -26.57
N ASP A 138 -9.17 3.93 -25.89
CA ASP A 138 -9.19 4.30 -24.47
C ASP A 138 -8.65 3.17 -23.59
N ILE A 139 -8.87 1.91 -23.96
CA ILE A 139 -8.27 0.75 -23.28
C ILE A 139 -6.74 0.80 -23.39
N LYS A 140 -6.19 1.05 -24.59
CA LYS A 140 -4.74 1.16 -24.80
C LYS A 140 -4.14 2.30 -24.01
N ASP A 141 -4.81 3.46 -23.98
CA ASP A 141 -4.35 4.64 -23.25
C ASP A 141 -4.40 4.43 -21.74
N MET A 142 -5.48 3.84 -21.23
CA MET A 142 -5.63 3.49 -19.82
C MET A 142 -4.53 2.51 -19.37
N LEU A 143 -4.28 1.46 -20.15
CA LEU A 143 -3.22 0.48 -19.87
C LEU A 143 -1.83 1.12 -19.96
N THR A 144 -1.59 1.98 -20.95
CA THR A 144 -0.32 2.71 -21.08
C THR A 144 -0.06 3.59 -19.85
N LYS A 145 -1.08 4.31 -19.38
CA LYS A 145 -0.99 5.11 -18.16
C LYS A 145 -0.74 4.24 -16.93
N LEU A 146 -1.47 3.14 -16.78
CA LEU A 146 -1.28 2.19 -15.68
C LEU A 146 0.15 1.66 -15.63
N MET A 147 0.65 1.18 -16.77
CA MET A 147 1.99 0.59 -16.89
C MET A 147 3.12 1.62 -16.70
N SER A 148 2.83 2.91 -16.86
CA SER A 148 3.81 3.97 -16.59
C SER A 148 4.13 4.15 -15.09
N GLY A 149 3.30 3.62 -14.19
CA GLY A 149 3.45 3.79 -12.74
C GLY A 149 3.23 5.23 -12.25
N ARG A 150 2.64 6.09 -13.08
CA ARG A 150 2.38 7.51 -12.77
C ARG A 150 0.93 7.80 -12.39
N THR A 151 0.15 6.76 -12.10
CA THR A 151 -1.26 6.91 -11.74
C THR A 151 -1.41 7.56 -10.37
N LYS A 152 -2.37 8.48 -10.25
CA LYS A 152 -2.71 9.19 -9.02
C LYS A 152 -4.14 8.87 -8.61
N GLY A 153 -4.33 7.67 -8.05
CA GLY A 153 -5.65 7.12 -7.73
C GLY A 153 -6.06 5.99 -8.67
N LYS A 154 -7.35 5.66 -8.67
CA LYS A 154 -7.93 4.57 -9.45
C LYS A 154 -8.25 5.03 -10.87
N LEU A 155 -7.77 4.28 -11.86
CA LEU A 155 -8.27 4.40 -13.24
C LEU A 155 -9.61 3.66 -13.35
N VAL A 156 -10.60 4.29 -13.97
CA VAL A 156 -11.95 3.75 -14.12
C VAL A 156 -12.40 3.82 -15.57
N MET A 157 -13.27 2.88 -15.94
CA MET A 157 -13.93 2.85 -17.24
C MET A 157 -15.43 2.94 -17.07
N THR A 158 -16.08 3.62 -17.99
CA THR A 158 -17.53 3.57 -18.17
C THR A 158 -17.87 2.66 -19.34
N MET A 159 -18.84 1.78 -19.12
CA MET A 159 -19.47 0.97 -20.15
C MET A 159 -20.64 1.72 -20.77
#